data_AF-A0A521BXC4-F1
#
_entry.id   AF-A0A521BXC4-F1
#
_cell.length_a   1.000
_cell.length_b   1.000
_cell.length_c   1.000
_cell.angle_alpha   90.00
_cell.angle_beta   90.00
_cell.angle_gamma   90.00
#
_symmetry.space_group_name_H-M   'P 1'
#
loop_
_entity.id
_entity.type
_entity.pdbx_description
1 polymer ?
#
loop_
_entity_poly.entity_id
_entity_poly.type
_entity_poly.pdbx_seq_one_letter_code
_entity_poly.pdbx_strand_id
1 'polypeptide(L)'
;MLHIEIHSFSYKKGGIPKDNSGNGGGFAFDCRGILNPGRIEEYKIQTGNDIGVQEYLETKTEMPKFLKLVKSIVSINIDNYLERGFEHLQINFGCTGGQHRSVYCAIKIAEFIKEKYPEGTEITLQHDEQPQLNS
;
A
#
# COMPACT_ATOMS: atom_id res chain seq x y z
N MET A 1 -15.11 -12.93 8.30
CA MET A 1 -14.68 -12.04 7.20
C MET A 1 -13.44 -11.34 7.70
N LEU A 2 -12.37 -11.28 6.92
CA LEU A 2 -11.17 -10.52 7.27
C LEU A 2 -11.26 -9.13 6.66
N HIS A 3 -11.34 -8.10 7.48
CA HIS A 3 -11.30 -6.70 7.06
C HIS A 3 -9.85 -6.25 6.94
N ILE A 4 -9.45 -5.85 5.73
CA ILE A 4 -8.08 -5.46 5.40
C ILE A 4 -8.04 -3.96 5.13
N GLU A 5 -7.41 -3.21 6.03
CA GLU A 5 -7.19 -1.78 5.88
C GLU A 5 -5.83 -1.53 5.26
N ILE A 6 -5.80 -0.88 4.09
CA ILE A 6 -4.58 -0.60 3.35
C ILE A 6 -4.36 0.91 3.32
N HIS A 7 -3.20 1.35 3.82
CA HIS A 7 -2.86 2.75 3.84
C HIS A 7 -1.66 3.08 2.96
N SER A 8 -1.70 4.25 2.33
CA SER A 8 -0.49 4.95 1.92
C SER A 8 -0.25 6.16 2.82
N PHE A 9 0.96 6.31 3.34
CA PHE A 9 1.28 7.38 4.29
C PHE A 9 2.64 8.05 4.04
N SER A 10 2.88 9.16 4.75
CA SER A 10 4.16 9.87 4.80
C SER A 10 4.88 9.66 6.12
N TYR A 11 6.12 9.15 6.07
CA TYR A 11 7.00 9.12 7.24
C TYR A 11 7.35 10.52 7.79
N LYS A 12 7.26 11.57 6.96
CA LYS A 12 7.60 12.94 7.38
C LYS A 12 6.40 13.67 7.99
N LYS A 13 5.17 13.34 7.56
CA LYS A 13 3.97 14.07 7.94
C LYS A 13 3.19 13.30 9.02
N GLY A 14 2.35 12.34 8.61
CA GLY A 14 1.46 11.60 9.52
C GLY A 14 2.16 10.50 10.33
N GLY A 15 3.27 9.95 9.84
CA GLY A 15 3.88 8.77 10.44
C GLY A 15 3.08 7.50 10.13
N ILE A 16 3.46 6.38 10.75
CA ILE A 16 2.77 5.10 10.52
C ILE A 16 1.34 5.19 11.07
N PRO A 17 0.30 4.84 10.28
CA PRO A 17 -1.08 4.88 10.74
C PRO A 17 -1.30 3.97 11.95
N LYS A 18 -2.08 4.43 12.92
CA LYS A 18 -2.36 3.67 14.14
C LYS A 18 -3.38 2.56 13.86
N ASP A 19 -3.02 1.34 14.24
CA ASP A 19 -3.95 0.22 14.31
C ASP A 19 -4.73 0.29 15.63
N ASN A 20 -6.04 0.42 15.52
CA ASN A 20 -6.95 0.46 16.68
C ASN A 20 -7.66 -0.89 16.90
N SER A 21 -7.36 -1.91 16.09
CA SER A 21 -7.89 -3.25 16.25
C SER A 21 -7.10 -4.04 17.30
N GLY A 22 -7.82 -4.85 18.10
CA GLY A 22 -7.28 -5.46 19.32
C GLY A 22 -6.16 -6.49 19.15
N ASN A 23 -5.84 -6.90 17.91
CA ASN A 23 -4.76 -7.86 17.64
C ASN A 23 -3.41 -7.20 17.33
N GLY A 24 -3.35 -5.85 17.38
CA GLY A 24 -2.10 -5.11 17.44
C GLY A 24 -1.13 -5.47 16.33
N GLY A 25 -1.45 -5.11 15.09
CA GLY A 25 -0.44 -4.95 14.08
C GLY A 25 -0.75 -5.58 12.74
N GLY A 26 -0.10 -4.98 11.78
CA GLY A 26 -0.01 -5.44 10.41
C GLY A 26 1.33 -5.01 9.84
N PHE A 27 1.39 -4.69 8.55
CA PHE A 27 2.66 -4.36 7.91
C PHE A 27 2.90 -2.86 7.82
N ALA A 28 4.17 -2.46 7.89
CA ALA A 28 4.63 -1.16 7.44
C ALA A 28 5.81 -1.34 6.49
N PHE A 29 5.57 -1.18 5.20
CA PHE A 29 6.56 -1.32 4.16
C PHE A 29 7.14 0.06 3.79
N ASP A 30 8.46 0.22 3.97
CA ASP A 30 9.15 1.46 3.62
C ASP A 30 9.53 1.47 2.13
N CYS A 31 8.84 2.29 1.35
CA CYS A 31 9.08 2.45 -0.08
C CYS A 31 10.19 3.47 -0.40
N ARG A 32 10.84 4.10 0.59
CA ARG A 32 11.82 5.19 0.36
C ARG A 32 13.09 4.74 -0.36
N GLY A 33 13.42 3.45 -0.30
CA GLY A 33 14.58 2.87 -0.99
C GLY A 33 14.42 2.78 -2.52
N ILE A 34 13.19 2.83 -3.04
CA ILE A 34 12.94 2.83 -4.49
C ILE A 34 13.15 4.23 -5.06
N LEU A 35 13.70 4.32 -6.27
CA LEU A 35 13.98 5.59 -6.96
C LEU A 35 12.75 6.52 -6.96
N ASN A 36 12.96 7.79 -6.62
CA ASN A 36 11.87 8.72 -6.33
C ASN A 36 11.44 9.52 -7.57
N PRO A 37 10.24 9.30 -8.13
CA PRO A 37 9.74 10.07 -9.28
C PRO A 37 9.59 11.56 -8.96
N GLY A 38 9.28 11.94 -7.71
CA GLY A 38 9.12 13.35 -7.31
C GLY A 38 10.38 14.23 -7.40
N ARG A 39 11.52 13.70 -7.84
CA ARG A 39 12.72 14.49 -8.18
C ARG A 39 12.73 14.95 -9.65
N ILE A 40 11.77 14.49 -10.46
CA ILE A 40 11.63 14.82 -11.87
C ILE A 40 10.43 15.76 -12.00
N GLU A 41 10.62 16.88 -12.70
CA GLU A 41 9.64 17.96 -12.74
C GLU A 41 8.29 17.50 -13.31
N GLU A 42 8.32 16.62 -14.32
CA GLU A 42 7.14 16.00 -14.94
C GLU A 42 6.21 15.29 -13.94
N TYR A 43 6.78 14.58 -12.94
CA TYR A 43 6.01 13.76 -11.99
C TYR A 43 5.70 14.48 -10.68
N LYS A 44 6.18 15.72 -10.50
CA LYS A 44 6.17 16.42 -9.21
C LYS A 44 4.77 16.69 -8.67
N ILE A 45 3.82 17.00 -9.57
CA ILE A 45 2.42 17.25 -9.23
C ILE A 45 1.53 16.01 -9.34
N GLN A 46 2.05 14.93 -9.95
CA GLN A 46 1.34 13.66 -10.11
C GLN A 46 1.39 12.85 -8.82
N THR A 47 0.52 11.87 -8.69
CA THR A 47 0.41 10.92 -7.58
C THR A 47 0.73 9.51 -8.07
N GLY A 48 0.85 8.55 -7.14
CA GLY A 48 1.00 7.14 -7.49
C GLY A 48 -0.19 6.52 -8.22
N ASN A 49 -1.32 7.23 -8.31
CA ASN A 49 -2.48 6.83 -9.08
C ASN A 49 -2.37 7.24 -10.57
N ASP A 50 -1.57 8.26 -10.89
CA ASP A 50 -1.46 8.79 -12.24
C ASP A 50 -0.56 7.90 -13.12
N ILE A 51 -1.02 7.64 -14.35
CA ILE A 51 -0.38 6.67 -15.28
C ILE A 51 1.12 6.95 -15.50
N GLY A 52 1.52 8.22 -15.62
CA GLY A 52 2.93 8.59 -15.84
C GLY A 52 3.83 8.17 -14.67
N VAL A 53 3.33 8.29 -13.43
CA VAL A 53 4.05 7.82 -12.24
C VAL A 53 4.05 6.30 -12.16
N GLN A 54 2.94 5.63 -12.50
CA GLN A 54 2.88 4.17 -12.52
C GLN A 54 3.90 3.60 -13.51
N GLU A 55 3.90 4.07 -14.76
CA GLU A 55 4.83 3.63 -15.80
C GLU A 55 6.29 3.88 -15.41
N TYR A 56 6.59 5.03 -14.80
CA TYR A 56 7.93 5.31 -14.29
C TYR A 56 8.34 4.29 -13.23
N LEU A 57 7.49 4.04 -12.23
CA LEU A 57 7.78 3.08 -11.17
C LEU A 57 7.96 1.67 -11.73
N GLU A 58 7.14 1.26 -12.68
CA GLU A 58 7.16 -0.07 -13.27
C GLU A 58 8.37 -0.30 -14.20
N THR A 59 8.77 0.71 -14.98
CA THR A 59 9.76 0.53 -16.05
C THR A 59 11.14 1.10 -15.74
N LYS A 60 11.24 2.04 -14.79
CA LYS A 60 12.50 2.74 -14.45
C LYS A 60 13.02 2.43 -13.06
N THR A 61 12.36 1.57 -12.30
CA THR A 61 12.73 1.28 -10.91
C THR A 61 12.58 -0.20 -10.54
N GLU A 62 13.05 -0.57 -9.35
CA GLU A 62 12.89 -1.93 -8.79
C GLU A 62 11.50 -2.17 -8.17
N MET A 63 10.52 -1.28 -8.39
CA MET A 63 9.19 -1.39 -7.79
C MET A 63 8.49 -2.72 -8.10
N PRO A 64 8.52 -3.28 -9.32
CA PRO A 64 7.88 -4.57 -9.59
C PRO A 64 8.46 -5.72 -8.74
N LYS A 65 9.78 -5.73 -8.55
CA LYS A 65 10.48 -6.74 -7.74
C LYS A 65 10.11 -6.59 -6.26
N PHE A 66 10.12 -5.36 -5.75
CA PHE A 66 9.70 -5.05 -4.39
C PHE A 66 8.27 -5.51 -4.14
N LEU A 67 7.34 -5.14 -5.02
CA LEU A 67 5.93 -5.45 -4.86
C LEU A 67 5.65 -6.96 -4.95
N LYS A 68 6.39 -7.71 -5.78
CA LYS A 68 6.31 -9.18 -5.83
C LYS A 68 6.63 -9.82 -4.47
N LEU A 69 7.65 -9.31 -3.77
CA LEU A 69 8.02 -9.81 -2.44
C LEU A 69 6.97 -9.44 -1.40
N VAL A 70 6.46 -8.20 -1.43
CA VAL A 70 5.36 -7.76 -0.58
C VAL A 70 4.14 -8.67 -0.75
N LYS A 71 3.70 -8.92 -1.99
CA LYS A 71 2.58 -9.83 -2.31
C LYS A 71 2.77 -11.22 -1.68
N SER A 72 4.00 -11.74 -1.71
CA SER A 72 4.31 -13.04 -1.12
C SER A 72 4.19 -13.03 0.40
N ILE A 73 4.71 -11.98 1.07
CA ILE A 73 4.65 -11.82 2.53
C ILE A 73 3.19 -11.66 3.00
N VAL A 74 2.42 -10.78 2.35
CA VAL A 74 1.03 -10.52 2.77
C VAL A 74 0.15 -11.73 2.54
N SER A 75 0.34 -12.49 1.46
CA SER A 75 -0.45 -13.71 1.20
C SER A 75 -0.31 -14.76 2.29
N ILE A 76 0.91 -15.05 2.75
CA ILE A 76 1.13 -16.01 3.85
C ILE A 76 0.29 -15.62 5.08
N ASN A 77 0.19 -14.31 5.36
CA ASN A 77 -0.51 -13.83 6.53
C ASN A 77 -2.02 -13.80 6.33
N ILE A 78 -2.52 -13.38 5.16
CA ILE A 78 -3.95 -13.41 4.84
C ILE A 78 -4.48 -14.85 4.92
N ASP A 79 -3.76 -15.81 4.34
CA ASP A 79 -4.14 -17.23 4.37
C ASP A 79 -4.28 -17.74 5.82
N ASN A 80 -3.26 -17.49 6.65
CA ASN A 80 -3.27 -17.86 8.06
C ASN A 80 -4.33 -17.12 8.88
N TYR A 81 -4.62 -15.86 8.53
CA TYR A 81 -5.61 -15.06 9.26
C TYR A 81 -7.02 -15.57 9.01
N LEU A 82 -7.32 -15.92 7.75
CA LEU A 82 -8.58 -16.54 7.38
C LEU A 82 -8.77 -17.89 8.06
N GLU A 83 -7.74 -18.76 8.08
CA GLU A 83 -7.81 -20.07 8.74
C GLU A 83 -8.09 -19.95 10.25
N ARG A 84 -7.49 -18.95 10.91
CA ARG A 84 -7.62 -18.74 12.36
C ARG A 84 -8.84 -17.90 12.76
N GLY A 85 -9.61 -17.40 11.79
CA GLY A 85 -10.78 -16.57 12.04
C GLY A 85 -10.46 -15.18 12.60
N PHE A 86 -9.32 -14.58 12.22
CA PHE A 86 -9.04 -13.19 12.57
C PHE A 86 -9.91 -12.22 11.76
N GLU A 87 -10.24 -11.10 12.39
CA GLU A 87 -11.19 -10.13 11.84
C GLU A 87 -10.51 -8.92 11.17
N HIS A 88 -9.29 -8.56 11.57
CA HIS A 88 -8.63 -7.33 11.12
C HIS A 88 -7.16 -7.54 10.72
N LEU A 89 -6.74 -6.89 9.64
CA LEU A 89 -5.35 -6.78 9.21
C LEU A 89 -5.09 -5.39 8.61
N GLN A 90 -4.05 -4.71 9.06
CA GLN A 90 -3.62 -3.43 8.48
C GLN A 90 -2.38 -3.59 7.59
N ILE A 91 -2.31 -2.91 6.45
CA ILE A 91 -1.16 -2.96 5.53
C ILE A 91 -0.79 -1.55 5.12
N ASN A 92 0.36 -1.06 5.58
CA ASN A 92 0.76 0.32 5.40
C ASN A 92 1.97 0.44 4.45
N PHE A 93 1.90 1.36 3.49
CA PHE A 93 2.99 1.71 2.59
C PHE A 93 3.45 3.14 2.87
N GLY A 94 4.71 3.30 3.25
CA GLY A 94 5.26 4.59 3.63
C GLY A 94 6.23 5.14 2.58
N CYS A 95 6.12 6.41 2.25
CA CYS A 95 7.21 7.13 1.57
C CYS A 95 7.51 8.47 2.25
N THR A 96 8.39 9.29 1.68
CA THR A 96 8.77 10.56 2.32
C THR A 96 7.64 11.59 2.36
N GLY A 97 6.77 11.60 1.33
CA GLY A 97 5.76 12.65 1.16
C GLY A 97 4.31 12.16 1.15
N GLY A 98 4.10 10.85 1.06
CA GLY A 98 2.76 10.25 0.96
C GLY A 98 2.09 10.38 -0.42
N GLN A 99 2.85 10.62 -1.49
CA GLN A 99 2.28 11.04 -2.79
C GLN A 99 2.47 10.02 -3.92
N HIS A 100 3.67 9.44 -4.09
CA HIS A 100 4.00 8.62 -5.27
C HIS A 100 4.10 7.13 -4.94
N ARG A 101 5.24 6.73 -4.37
CA ARG A 101 5.61 5.32 -4.17
C ARG A 101 4.67 4.59 -3.21
N SER A 102 4.27 5.25 -2.13
CA SER A 102 3.32 4.68 -1.16
C SER A 102 1.94 4.49 -1.76
N VAL A 103 1.42 5.52 -2.46
CA VAL A 103 0.10 5.50 -3.13
C VAL A 103 0.04 4.37 -4.15
N TYR A 104 1.05 4.29 -5.02
CA TYR A 104 1.15 3.22 -6.03
C TYR A 104 1.13 1.82 -5.38
N CYS A 105 1.95 1.58 -4.36
CA CYS A 105 2.00 0.28 -3.69
C CYS A 105 0.66 -0.07 -3.03
N ALA A 106 0.01 0.89 -2.35
CA ALA A 106 -1.27 0.66 -1.70
C ALA A 106 -2.36 0.26 -2.71
N ILE A 107 -2.45 0.98 -3.84
CA ILE A 107 -3.38 0.64 -4.95
C ILE A 107 -3.10 -0.76 -5.47
N LYS A 108 -1.86 -1.07 -5.87
CA LYS A 108 -1.54 -2.37 -6.47
C LYS A 108 -1.68 -3.55 -5.51
N ILE A 109 -1.56 -3.33 -4.19
CA ILE A 109 -1.82 -4.36 -3.19
C ILE A 109 -3.32 -4.54 -2.95
N ALA A 110 -4.11 -3.46 -2.92
CA ALA A 110 -5.56 -3.57 -2.86
C ALA A 110 -6.12 -4.35 -4.07
N GLU A 111 -5.68 -4.02 -5.29
CA GLU A 111 -6.03 -4.74 -6.51
C GLU A 111 -5.67 -6.23 -6.42
N PHE A 112 -4.44 -6.54 -6.02
CA PHE A 112 -3.96 -7.91 -5.88
C PHE A 112 -4.77 -8.72 -4.86
N ILE A 113 -5.07 -8.14 -3.70
CA ILE A 113 -5.84 -8.84 -2.65
C ILE A 113 -7.27 -9.07 -3.14
N LYS A 114 -7.89 -8.07 -3.79
CA LYS A 114 -9.23 -8.20 -4.36
C LYS A 114 -9.33 -9.31 -5.40
N GLU A 115 -8.31 -9.44 -6.25
CA GLU A 115 -8.25 -10.49 -7.28
C GLU A 115 -8.00 -11.88 -6.68
N LYS A 116 -7.06 -11.99 -5.74
CA LYS A 116 -6.65 -13.28 -5.16
C LYS A 116 -7.61 -13.81 -4.09
N TYR A 117 -8.26 -12.91 -3.35
CA TYR A 117 -9.14 -13.22 -2.22
C TYR A 117 -10.54 -12.60 -2.40
N PRO A 118 -11.25 -12.91 -3.50
CA PRO A 118 -12.53 -12.27 -3.82
C PRO A 118 -13.64 -12.62 -2.80
N GLU A 119 -13.46 -13.69 -2.04
CA GLU A 119 -14.34 -14.13 -0.97
C GLU A 119 -13.59 -14.16 0.37
N GLY A 120 -14.29 -13.87 1.46
CA GLY A 120 -13.72 -13.94 2.82
C GLY A 120 -12.87 -12.73 3.23
N THR A 121 -12.58 -11.79 2.31
CA THR A 121 -11.95 -10.50 2.63
C THR A 121 -12.82 -9.31 2.23
N GLU A 122 -12.70 -8.23 3.01
CA GLU A 122 -13.23 -6.91 2.67
C GLU A 122 -12.07 -5.91 2.74
N ILE A 123 -11.93 -5.04 1.74
CA ILE A 123 -10.77 -4.16 1.61
C ILE A 123 -11.20 -2.70 1.73
N THR A 124 -10.51 -1.96 2.60
CA THR A 124 -10.60 -0.50 2.69
C THR A 124 -9.26 0.08 2.27
N LEU A 125 -9.24 0.97 1.28
CA LEU A 125 -8.05 1.67 0.83
C LEU A 125 -8.09 3.14 1.26
N GLN A 126 -7.05 3.60 1.95
CA GLN A 126 -6.92 4.97 2.41
C GLN A 126 -5.57 5.58 2.04
N HIS A 127 -5.62 6.84 1.58
CA HIS A 127 -4.45 7.63 1.25
C HIS A 127 -4.39 8.85 2.17
N ASP A 128 -3.57 8.76 3.23
CA ASP A 128 -3.52 9.74 4.32
C ASP A 128 -3.15 11.15 3.83
N GLU A 129 -2.21 11.27 2.89
CA GLU A 129 -1.82 12.55 2.30
C GLU A 129 -2.48 12.85 0.95
N GLN A 130 -3.30 11.95 0.40
CA GLN A 130 -4.02 12.15 -0.86
C GLN A 130 -5.53 11.83 -0.68
N PRO A 131 -6.24 12.53 0.23
CA PRO A 131 -7.62 12.20 0.58
C PRO A 131 -8.60 12.28 -0.59
N GLN A 132 -8.28 13.05 -1.63
CA GLN A 132 -9.07 13.12 -2.87
C GLN A 132 -9.11 11.79 -3.66
N LEU A 133 -8.24 10.84 -3.33
CA LEU A 133 -8.21 9.49 -3.92
C LEU A 133 -9.04 8.48 -3.12
N ASN A 134 -9.54 8.85 -1.94
CA ASN A 134 -10.35 7.95 -1.12
C ASN A 134 -11.79 7.99 -1.65
N SER A 135 -12.31 6.83 -2.05
CA SER A 135 -13.68 6.62 -2.54
C SER A 135 -14.58 6.06 -1.46
#